data_AF-A0A2W6VAQ3-F1
#
_entry.id   AF-A0A2W6VAQ3-F1
#
_cell.length_a   1.000
_cell.length_b   1.000
_cell.length_c   1.000
_cell.angle_alpha   90.00
_cell.angle_beta   90.00
_cell.angle_gamma   90.00
#
_symmetry.space_group_name_H-M   'P 1'
#
loop_
_entity.id
_entity.type
_entity.pdbx_description
1 polymer ?
#
loop_
_entity_poly.entity_id
_entity_poly.type
_entity_poly.pdbx_seq_one_letter_code
_entity_poly.pdbx_strand_id
1 'polypeptide(L)'
;MTMPTIVFFGHDIVPKPTPKIFLRTLLYSTAAQGQVVEGMYVKALRNGTERTFSFWGYGETEKLSAGSGLYISRAGLAANHHFVLSVHEDEYRFEPGDYAITVYARVVGRRKPLKLSSISITLNDELAAELRLQRGVLFERNLDGRYEGHARDR
;
A
#
# COMPACT_ATOMS: atom_id res chain seq x y z
N MET A 1 11.05 -6.81 3.22
CA MET A 1 10.80 -5.41 2.80
C MET A 1 11.34 -4.50 3.87
N THR A 2 11.84 -3.32 3.52
CA THR A 2 12.11 -2.28 4.53
C THR A 2 10.78 -1.70 5.04
N MET A 3 10.82 -1.04 6.20
CA MET A 3 9.68 -0.20 6.59
C MET A 3 9.51 0.91 5.55
N PRO A 4 8.30 1.14 5.02
CA PRO A 4 8.08 2.21 4.07
C PRO A 4 8.46 3.57 4.67
N THR A 5 9.09 4.42 3.88
CA THR A 5 9.34 5.81 4.29
C THR A 5 8.10 6.68 4.09
N ILE A 6 7.22 6.23 3.19
CA ILE A 6 5.98 6.91 2.81
C ILE A 6 4.87 5.88 2.74
N VAL A 7 3.74 6.20 3.35
CA VAL A 7 2.43 5.58 3.14
C VAL A 7 1.50 6.66 2.61
N PHE A 8 0.62 6.35 1.68
CA PHE A 8 -0.35 7.33 1.16
C PHE A 8 -1.74 6.72 1.09
N PHE A 9 -2.72 7.47 1.55
CA PHE A 9 -4.15 7.20 1.34
C PHE A 9 -4.70 8.18 0.32
N GLY A 10 -5.54 7.70 -0.58
CA GLY A 10 -6.19 8.54 -1.57
C GLY A 10 -7.07 7.71 -2.50
N HIS A 11 -7.23 8.19 -3.73
CA HIS A 11 -8.09 7.57 -4.73
C HIS A 11 -7.37 7.47 -6.06
N ASP A 12 -7.55 6.36 -6.76
CA ASP A 12 -7.31 6.26 -8.20
C ASP A 12 -8.56 6.74 -8.96
N ILE A 13 -8.41 7.19 -10.21
CA ILE A 13 -9.51 7.83 -10.96
C ILE A 13 -10.01 7.03 -12.15
N VAL A 14 -9.28 5.97 -12.55
CA VAL A 14 -9.64 5.18 -13.72
C VAL A 14 -10.06 3.78 -13.29
N PRO A 15 -11.25 3.28 -13.71
CA PRO A 15 -12.32 3.94 -14.48
C PRO A 15 -13.24 4.85 -13.64
N LYS A 16 -13.13 4.82 -12.31
CA LYS A 16 -13.88 5.68 -11.37
C LYS A 16 -13.04 5.95 -10.12
N PRO A 17 -13.35 6.98 -9.31
CA PRO A 17 -12.74 7.19 -8.01
C PRO A 17 -12.77 5.91 -7.16
N THR A 18 -11.58 5.34 -6.90
CA THR A 18 -11.44 4.06 -6.21
C THR A 18 -10.38 4.18 -5.12
N PRO A 19 -10.68 3.80 -3.86
CA PRO A 19 -9.72 3.93 -2.77
C PRO A 19 -8.39 3.24 -3.04
N LYS A 20 -7.32 3.90 -2.64
CA LYS A 20 -5.94 3.51 -2.92
C LYS A 20 -5.07 3.66 -1.69
N ILE A 21 -4.26 2.64 -1.44
CA ILE A 21 -3.13 2.68 -0.51
C ILE A 21 -1.86 2.57 -1.33
N PHE A 22 -0.94 3.49 -1.11
CA PHE A 22 0.38 3.49 -1.75
C PHE A 22 1.47 3.38 -0.70
N LEU A 23 2.56 2.70 -1.06
CA LEU A 23 3.73 2.53 -0.21
C LEU A 23 5.00 2.72 -1.04
N ARG A 24 5.99 3.44 -0.52
CA ARG A 24 7.35 3.45 -1.07
C ARG A 24 8.26 2.62 -0.17
N THR A 25 8.82 1.54 -0.71
CA THR A 25 9.67 0.61 0.06
C THR A 25 10.73 -0.07 -0.81
N LEU A 26 11.77 -0.60 -0.17
CA LEU A 26 12.71 -1.54 -0.78
C LEU A 26 12.23 -2.96 -0.51
N LEU A 27 11.86 -3.68 -1.58
CA LEU A 27 11.72 -5.12 -1.54
C LEU A 27 13.09 -5.76 -1.80
N TYR A 28 13.49 -6.71 -0.97
CA TYR A 28 14.73 -7.47 -1.16
C TYR A 28 14.51 -8.92 -0.74
N SER A 29 15.27 -9.83 -1.33
CA SER A 29 15.26 -11.25 -1.00
C SER A 29 16.56 -11.63 -0.31
N THR A 30 16.48 -12.53 0.67
CA THR A 30 17.66 -13.13 1.30
C THR A 30 18.11 -14.42 0.60
N ALA A 31 17.28 -14.97 -0.29
CA ALA A 31 17.59 -16.17 -1.07
C ALA A 31 18.74 -15.89 -2.06
N ALA A 32 19.58 -16.90 -2.31
CA ALA A 32 20.72 -16.78 -3.23
C ALA A 32 20.28 -16.45 -4.68
N GLN A 33 19.22 -17.09 -5.14
CA GLN A 33 18.69 -16.91 -6.50
C GLN A 33 17.61 -15.83 -6.59
N GLY A 34 17.37 -15.04 -5.53
CA GLY A 34 16.21 -14.15 -5.46
C GLY A 34 14.89 -14.92 -5.45
N GLN A 35 13.78 -14.19 -5.59
CA GLN A 35 12.43 -14.76 -5.57
C GLN A 35 11.52 -14.00 -6.53
N VAL A 36 10.53 -14.68 -7.10
CA VAL A 36 9.49 -14.05 -7.91
C VAL A 36 8.25 -13.82 -7.06
N VAL A 37 7.82 -12.56 -6.94
CA VAL A 37 6.54 -12.15 -6.36
C VAL A 37 5.51 -12.12 -7.49
N GLU A 38 4.53 -13.00 -7.46
CA GLU A 38 3.46 -13.08 -8.49
C GLU A 38 2.25 -12.21 -8.15
N GLY A 39 2.19 -11.68 -6.93
CA GLY A 39 1.12 -10.77 -6.51
C GLY A 39 1.41 -10.17 -5.14
N MET A 40 0.87 -8.98 -4.89
CA MET A 40 0.89 -8.36 -3.57
C MET A 40 -0.49 -7.80 -3.26
N TYR A 41 -0.80 -7.67 -1.98
CA TYR A 41 -2.03 -7.02 -1.54
C TYR A 41 -1.81 -6.43 -0.15
N VAL A 42 -2.67 -5.48 0.19
CA VAL A 42 -2.70 -4.85 1.50
C VAL A 42 -4.03 -5.17 2.20
N LYS A 43 -3.97 -5.45 3.50
CA LYS A 43 -5.13 -5.49 4.37
C LYS A 43 -5.08 -4.28 5.30
N ALA A 44 -6.11 -3.44 5.28
CA ALA A 44 -6.28 -2.31 6.17
C ALA A 44 -7.36 -2.65 7.21
N LEU A 45 -6.97 -2.71 8.47
CA LEU A 45 -7.86 -2.96 9.60
C LEU A 45 -8.08 -1.67 10.38
N ARG A 46 -9.34 -1.28 10.58
CA ARG A 46 -9.76 -0.16 11.44
C ARG A 46 -10.98 -0.59 12.25
N ASN A 47 -10.96 -0.41 13.57
CA ASN A 47 -12.09 -0.70 14.46
C ASN A 47 -12.75 -2.08 14.23
N GLY A 48 -11.93 -3.12 14.03
CA GLY A 48 -12.40 -4.49 13.76
C GLY A 48 -12.91 -4.76 12.34
N THR A 49 -13.01 -3.72 11.49
CA THR A 49 -13.36 -3.86 10.08
C THR A 49 -12.11 -3.94 9.22
N GLU A 50 -11.94 -5.05 8.52
CA GLU A 50 -10.82 -5.27 7.59
C GLU A 50 -11.26 -5.06 6.14
N ARG A 51 -10.42 -4.40 5.33
CA ARG A 51 -10.59 -4.27 3.88
C ARG A 51 -9.32 -4.66 3.15
N THR A 52 -9.46 -5.32 2.00
CA THR A 52 -8.34 -5.83 1.22
C THR A 52 -8.19 -5.06 -0.08
N PHE A 53 -7.02 -4.45 -0.29
CA PHE A 53 -6.63 -3.76 -1.51
C PHE A 53 -5.76 -4.71 -2.32
N SER A 54 -6.36 -5.42 -3.27
CA SER A 54 -5.75 -6.54 -3.98
C SER A 54 -5.29 -6.24 -5.40
N PHE A 55 -5.79 -5.16 -6.02
CA PHE A 55 -5.30 -4.74 -7.32
C PHE A 55 -3.96 -4.03 -7.13
N TRP A 56 -2.88 -4.67 -7.59
CA TRP A 56 -1.52 -4.23 -7.33
C TRP A 56 -0.78 -3.86 -8.62
N GLY A 57 -0.12 -2.71 -8.59
CA GLY A 57 0.89 -2.30 -9.57
C GLY A 57 2.11 -1.71 -8.88
N TYR A 58 3.20 -1.57 -9.62
CA TYR A 58 4.41 -0.91 -9.13
C TYR A 58 5.05 -0.02 -10.20
N GLY A 59 5.84 0.95 -9.76
CA GLY A 59 6.49 1.94 -10.63
C GLY A 59 6.01 3.36 -10.33
N GLU A 60 6.53 4.32 -11.08
CA GLU A 60 6.10 5.71 -10.97
C GLU A 60 4.67 5.88 -11.52
N THR A 61 3.94 6.90 -11.06
CA THR A 61 2.50 7.09 -11.38
C THR A 61 2.20 7.05 -12.88
N GLU A 62 3.05 7.62 -13.73
CA GLU A 62 2.89 7.64 -15.19
C GLU A 62 3.46 6.41 -15.91
N LYS A 63 4.13 5.51 -15.18
CA LYS A 63 4.82 4.32 -15.70
C LYS A 63 4.50 3.10 -14.83
N LEU A 64 3.22 2.94 -14.49
CA LEU A 64 2.74 1.81 -13.70
C LEU A 64 2.82 0.53 -14.51
N SER A 65 3.55 -0.45 -13.99
CA SER A 65 3.46 -1.83 -14.45
C SER A 65 2.36 -2.53 -13.66
N ALA A 66 1.34 -3.04 -14.36
CA ALA A 66 0.35 -3.92 -13.74
C ALA A 66 1.07 -5.16 -13.16
N GLY A 67 0.70 -5.58 -11.95
CA GLY A 67 1.39 -6.66 -11.22
C GLY A 67 1.27 -8.02 -11.91
N SER A 68 2.12 -8.29 -12.90
CA SER A 68 2.22 -9.56 -13.64
C SER A 68 3.40 -10.43 -13.19
N GLY A 69 4.01 -10.10 -12.05
CA GLY A 69 5.22 -10.74 -11.55
C GLY A 69 6.36 -9.75 -11.39
N LEU A 70 7.12 -9.90 -10.30
CA LEU A 70 8.26 -9.06 -9.97
C LEU A 70 9.39 -9.92 -9.40
N TYR A 71 10.52 -9.96 -10.10
CA TYR A 71 11.71 -10.64 -9.60
C TYR A 71 12.44 -9.75 -8.59
N ILE A 72 12.61 -10.26 -7.37
CA ILE A 72 13.27 -9.59 -6.26
C ILE A 72 14.60 -10.29 -5.97
N SER A 73 15.69 -9.61 -6.29
CA SER A 73 17.05 -10.07 -6.04
C SER A 73 17.52 -9.73 -4.62
N ARG A 74 18.77 -10.10 -4.30
CA ARG A 74 19.46 -9.68 -3.07
C ARG A 74 19.78 -8.18 -3.03
N ALA A 75 20.02 -7.56 -4.18
CA ALA A 75 20.22 -6.11 -4.27
C ALA A 75 18.93 -5.35 -3.96
N GLY A 76 17.79 -6.01 -4.13
CA GLY A 76 16.47 -5.44 -3.92
C GLY A 76 16.03 -4.52 -5.04
N LEU A 77 14.79 -4.04 -4.90
CA LEU A 77 14.14 -3.12 -5.80
C LEU A 77 13.39 -2.08 -4.96
N ALA A 78 13.83 -0.83 -5.06
CA ALA A 78 13.11 0.30 -4.49
C ALA A 78 12.03 0.72 -5.48
N ALA A 79 10.77 0.57 -5.08
CA ALA A 79 9.66 0.94 -5.92
C ALA A 79 8.52 1.53 -5.11
N ASN A 80 7.71 2.27 -5.84
CA ASN A 80 6.38 2.67 -5.46
C ASN A 80 5.43 1.49 -5.71
N HIS A 81 4.66 1.09 -4.69
CA HIS A 81 3.68 0.02 -4.78
C HIS A 81 2.28 0.61 -4.57
N HIS A 82 1.42 0.39 -5.53
CA HIS A 82 0.06 0.93 -5.57
C HIS A 82 -0.92 -0.22 -5.36
N PHE A 83 -1.76 -0.11 -4.34
CA PHE A 83 -2.80 -1.07 -3.99
C PHE A 83 -4.15 -0.37 -4.10
N VAL A 84 -4.98 -0.82 -5.03
CA VAL A 84 -6.30 -0.24 -5.29
C VAL A 84 -7.35 -1.26 -4.86
N LEU A 85 -8.45 -0.76 -4.31
CA LEU A 85 -9.63 -1.58 -4.07
C LEU A 85 -10.20 -2.04 -5.42
N SER A 86 -10.76 -3.23 -5.51
CA SER A 86 -11.41 -3.66 -6.75
C SER A 86 -12.60 -2.76 -7.07
N VAL A 87 -12.77 -2.38 -8.34
CA VAL A 87 -13.92 -1.57 -8.80
C VAL A 87 -15.27 -2.27 -8.64
N HIS A 88 -15.24 -3.60 -8.44
CA HIS A 88 -16.39 -4.46 -8.22
C HIS A 88 -16.73 -4.67 -6.73
N GLU A 89 -15.91 -4.16 -5.81
CA GLU A 89 -16.20 -4.18 -4.39
C GLU A 89 -17.06 -2.98 -3.96
N ASP A 90 -17.67 -3.10 -2.78
CA ASP A 90 -18.46 -2.03 -2.17
C ASP A 90 -17.65 -0.73 -2.04
N GLU A 91 -18.35 0.39 -2.03
CA GLU A 91 -17.74 1.69 -1.76
C GLU A 91 -17.04 1.65 -0.39
N TYR A 92 -15.81 2.14 -0.35
CA TYR A 92 -15.03 2.25 0.86
C TYR A 92 -14.59 3.69 1.07
N ARG A 93 -14.71 4.15 2.31
CA ARG A 93 -14.25 5.47 2.73
C ARG A 93 -13.24 5.32 3.84
N PHE A 94 -12.15 6.05 3.73
CA PHE A 94 -11.19 6.21 4.81
C PHE A 94 -11.83 7.09 5.88
N GLU A 95 -12.17 6.48 7.02
CA GLU A 95 -12.75 7.16 8.17
C GLU A 95 -11.71 7.34 9.28
N PRO A 96 -11.86 8.32 10.17
CA PRO A 96 -10.95 8.54 11.28
C PRO A 96 -10.72 7.30 12.15
N GLY A 97 -9.51 7.20 12.70
CA GLY A 97 -9.10 6.15 13.63
C GLY A 97 -7.73 5.57 13.32
N ASP A 98 -7.36 4.56 14.10
CA ASP A 98 -6.10 3.84 13.95
C ASP A 98 -6.24 2.73 12.91
N TYR A 99 -5.29 2.72 11.98
CA TYR A 99 -5.19 1.74 10.91
C TYR A 99 -4.00 0.83 11.13
N ALA A 100 -4.26 -0.48 11.13
CA ALA A 100 -3.23 -1.49 10.95
C ALA A 100 -3.21 -1.96 9.49
N ILE A 101 -2.17 -1.56 8.76
CA ILE A 101 -1.95 -1.88 7.35
C ILE A 101 -0.97 -3.04 7.26
N THR A 102 -1.45 -4.22 6.87
CA THR A 102 -0.61 -5.40 6.69
C THR A 102 -0.35 -5.66 5.21
N VAL A 103 0.92 -5.73 4.84
CA VAL A 103 1.37 -5.98 3.46
C VAL A 103 1.65 -7.46 3.28
N TYR A 104 1.13 -8.05 2.22
CA TYR A 104 1.34 -9.45 1.87
C TYR A 104 1.92 -9.58 0.45
N ALA A 105 2.68 -10.65 0.24
CA ALA A 105 3.14 -11.08 -1.08
C ALA A 105 2.83 -12.56 -1.32
N ARG A 106 2.35 -12.87 -2.52
CA ARG A 106 2.34 -14.21 -3.10
C ARG A 106 3.67 -14.42 -3.81
N VAL A 107 4.41 -15.44 -3.38
CA VAL A 107 5.71 -15.78 -3.93
C VAL A 107 5.55 -17.09 -4.68
N VAL A 108 6.03 -17.14 -5.93
CA VAL A 108 5.93 -18.34 -6.79
C VAL A 108 6.44 -19.57 -6.04
N GLY A 109 5.68 -20.66 -6.13
CA GLY A 109 5.99 -21.93 -5.46
C GLY A 109 5.63 -22.01 -3.97
N ARG A 110 5.18 -20.92 -3.34
CA ARG A 110 4.66 -20.95 -1.96
C ARG A 110 3.14 -21.07 -1.94
N ARG A 111 2.62 -22.00 -1.12
CA ARG A 111 1.17 -22.23 -1.00
C ARG A 111 0.41 -21.09 -0.28
N LYS A 112 1.05 -20.45 0.70
CA LYS A 112 0.44 -19.39 1.52
C LYS A 112 1.11 -18.04 1.23
N PRO A 113 0.35 -16.93 1.17
CA PRO A 113 0.93 -15.60 1.10
C PRO A 113 1.86 -15.33 2.29
N LEU A 114 2.97 -14.66 2.03
CA LEU A 114 3.92 -14.21 3.03
C LEU A 114 3.50 -12.83 3.54
N LYS A 115 3.32 -12.68 4.87
CA LYS A 115 3.23 -11.35 5.51
C LYS A 115 4.60 -10.68 5.43
N LEU A 116 4.68 -9.52 4.79
CA LEU A 116 5.93 -8.78 4.62
C LEU A 116 6.14 -7.71 5.69
N SER A 117 5.09 -6.99 6.07
CA SER A 117 5.15 -5.94 7.11
C SER A 117 3.77 -5.66 7.70
N SER A 118 3.75 -4.97 8.84
CA SER A 118 2.59 -4.41 9.52
C SER A 118 2.92 -2.97 9.87
N ILE A 119 2.10 -2.03 9.42
CA ILE A 119 2.32 -0.60 9.56
C ILE A 119 1.13 -0.02 10.32
N SER A 120 1.40 0.80 11.33
CA SER A 120 0.36 1.49 12.11
C SER A 120 0.37 2.97 11.79
N ILE A 121 -0.78 3.52 11.42
CA ILE A 121 -0.97 4.96 11.20
C ILE A 121 -2.28 5.42 11.83
N THR A 122 -2.35 6.68 12.24
CA THR A 122 -3.57 7.29 12.76
C THR A 122 -4.09 8.29 11.73
N LEU A 123 -5.33 8.11 11.28
CA LEU A 123 -6.04 9.07 10.44
C LEU A 123 -6.94 9.92 11.33
N ASN A 124 -6.64 11.20 11.48
CA ASN A 124 -7.47 12.13 12.26
C ASN A 124 -8.65 12.66 11.43
N ASP A 125 -9.54 13.42 12.06
CA ASP A 125 -10.73 13.98 11.41
C ASP A 125 -10.42 14.93 10.24
N GLU A 126 -9.38 15.75 10.41
CA GLU A 126 -8.92 16.72 9.41
C GLU A 126 -8.44 16.01 8.13
N LEU A 127 -7.51 15.06 8.26
CA LEU A 127 -6.99 14.27 7.15
C LEU A 127 -8.09 13.41 6.50
N ALA A 128 -9.03 12.89 7.30
CA ALA A 128 -10.19 12.18 6.73
C ALA A 128 -11.09 13.13 5.90
N ALA A 129 -11.24 14.39 6.31
CA ALA A 129 -11.99 15.38 5.52
C ALA A 129 -11.32 15.66 4.17
N GLU A 130 -9.99 15.69 4.12
CA GLU A 130 -9.22 15.82 2.87
C GLU A 130 -9.50 14.65 1.90
N LEU A 131 -9.53 13.42 2.42
CA LEU A 131 -9.87 12.23 1.63
C LEU A 131 -11.30 12.27 1.09
N ARG A 132 -12.26 12.81 1.86
CA ARG A 132 -13.65 13.00 1.40
C ARG A 132 -13.74 13.99 0.23
N LEU A 133 -12.84 14.96 0.18
CA LEU A 133 -12.68 15.92 -0.92
C LEU A 133 -11.87 15.34 -2.10
N GLN A 134 -11.59 14.04 -2.11
CA GLN A 134 -10.82 13.33 -3.14
C GLN A 134 -9.37 13.83 -3.30
N ARG A 135 -8.85 14.52 -2.28
CA ARG A 135 -7.41 14.82 -2.12
C ARG A 135 -6.69 13.62 -1.50
N GLY A 136 -5.37 13.72 -1.43
CA GLY A 136 -4.51 12.69 -0.87
C GLY A 136 -4.06 13.01 0.55
N VAL A 137 -3.68 11.98 1.30
CA VAL A 137 -3.00 12.11 2.58
C VAL A 137 -1.69 11.34 2.51
N LEU A 138 -0.58 12.06 2.67
CA LEU A 138 0.76 11.51 2.71
C LEU A 138 1.17 11.31 4.18
N PHE A 139 1.57 10.10 4.52
CA PHE A 139 2.12 9.76 5.83
C PHE A 139 3.62 9.53 5.70
N GLU A 140 4.41 10.40 6.31
CA GLU A 140 5.87 10.33 6.30
C GLU A 140 6.38 9.64 7.56
N ARG A 141 7.33 8.73 7.40
CA ARG A 141 7.92 8.01 8.54
C ARG A 141 9.02 8.84 9.19
N ASN A 142 8.81 9.21 10.44
CA ASN A 142 9.78 9.91 11.27
C ASN A 142 10.94 9.00 11.70
N LEU A 143 12.01 9.61 12.23
CA LEU A 143 13.21 8.89 12.68
C LEU A 143 12.92 7.90 13.82
N ASP A 144 11.92 8.21 14.65
CA ASP A 144 11.43 7.32 15.72
C ASP A 144 10.55 6.16 15.19
N GLY A 145 10.25 6.16 13.89
CA GLY A 145 9.47 5.15 13.20
C GLY A 145 7.96 5.33 13.23
N ARG A 146 7.45 6.40 13.85
CA ARG A 146 6.04 6.81 13.76
C ARG A 146 5.77 7.47 12.41
N TYR A 147 4.50 7.50 12.03
CA TYR A 147 4.06 8.17 10.80
C TYR A 147 3.32 9.45 11.14
N GLU A 148 3.65 10.52 10.44
CA GLU A 148 2.97 11.81 10.53
C GLU A 148 2.24 12.10 9.22
N GLY A 149 0.96 12.47 9.31
CA GLY A 149 0.08 12.64 8.15
C GLY A 149 -0.04 14.09 7.73
N HIS A 150 0.04 14.33 6.43
CA HIS A 150 -0.08 15.65 5.80
C HIS A 150 -1.06 15.57 4.64
N ALA A 151 -1.95 16.57 4.54
CA ALA A 151 -2.77 16.76 3.36
C ALA A 151 -1.87 17.02 2.15
N ARG A 152 -2.19 16.41 1.02
CA ARG A 152 -1.43 16.58 -0.22
C ARG A 152 -2.39 16.74 -1.39
N ASP A 153 -2.17 17.79 -2.17
CA ASP A 153 -2.74 17.87 -3.51
C ASP A 153 -2.17 16.73 -4.37
N ARG A 154 -2.99 16.24 -5.31
CA ARG A 154 -2.74 14.99 -6.07
C ARG A 154 -1.32 14.82 -6.59
#